data_AF-A0A644Y6R3-F1
#
_entry.id   AF-A0A644Y6R3-F1
#
_cell.length_a   1.000
_cell.length_b   1.000
_cell.length_c   1.000
_cell.angle_alpha   90.00
_cell.angle_beta   90.00
_cell.angle_gamma   90.00
#
_symmetry.space_group_name_H-M   'P 1'
#
loop_
_entity.id
_entity.type
_entity.pdbx_description
1 polymer ?
#
loop_
_entity_poly.entity_id
_entity_poly.type
_entity_poly.pdbx_seq_one_letter_code
_entity_poly.pdbx_strand_id
1 'polypeptide(L)'
;MKNNISGNVELEEIVDEEMSYSDDDLYTINSWGADFSFREILEMYKDGDILKPELQRNYVWTKNEASRFIDSILLGLPIPSVFFAKEPNETMLIVDGYQRIMTVSDYLNGIFSGDKKVFKLSNSENINYRWRGKAFKELTASEQRKIRMTTIHAIIFEQTKPNDNTGMYQIFERINTGGKVLKPQEIRNCVYQGAFNTLLFELNKNKSWRDILQSKAEDARMADLELILRFFAIRDIFVRPESEQKQINLVKYLNKYMSDNKKINDEEAKVKKEIFVNTIKTIYSLLGDNAFKRNKVGTNNFGTKINPAVFDAVASATSYVLDTRENKKQAIPNAELFLENYIKLLNDSEFLDAITKRTTDIKNIKKRVQLSTQYLFGVDHEF
;
A
#
# COMPACT_ATOMS: atom_id res chain seq x y z
N MET A 1 -7.42 -24.02 -13.74
CA MET A 1 -6.82 -22.84 -13.08
C MET A 1 -7.44 -21.59 -13.68
N LYS A 2 -8.26 -20.86 -12.93
CA LYS A 2 -8.71 -19.53 -13.36
C LYS A 2 -7.55 -18.58 -13.07
N ASN A 3 -6.85 -18.12 -14.10
CA ASN A 3 -5.92 -17.00 -13.96
C ASN A 3 -6.75 -15.82 -13.48
N ASN A 4 -6.52 -15.34 -12.24
CA ASN A 4 -7.12 -14.11 -11.76
C ASN A 4 -6.47 -12.97 -12.57
N ILE A 5 -7.16 -12.52 -13.63
CA ILE A 5 -6.71 -11.41 -14.49
C ILE A 5 -6.84 -10.09 -13.72
N SER A 6 -7.72 -10.03 -12.72
CA SER A 6 -7.74 -8.97 -11.72
C SER A 6 -6.62 -9.25 -10.72
N GLY A 7 -5.57 -8.42 -10.71
CA GLY A 7 -4.45 -8.52 -9.77
C GLY A 7 -4.81 -8.32 -8.28
N ASN A 8 -6.08 -8.41 -7.89
CA ASN A 8 -6.51 -8.29 -6.51
C ASN A 8 -6.20 -9.60 -5.76
N VAL A 9 -5.45 -9.50 -4.69
CA VAL A 9 -5.18 -10.61 -3.77
C VAL A 9 -6.44 -10.87 -2.94
N GLU A 10 -6.86 -12.13 -2.86
CA GLU A 10 -8.00 -12.52 -2.04
C GLU A 10 -7.56 -12.78 -0.59
N LEU A 11 -7.83 -11.81 0.28
CA LEU A 11 -7.58 -11.91 1.72
C LEU A 11 -8.88 -12.21 2.50
N GLU A 12 -8.75 -12.94 3.61
CA GLU A 12 -9.78 -12.97 4.64
C GLU A 12 -9.81 -11.62 5.38
N GLU A 13 -11.01 -11.09 5.60
CA GLU A 13 -11.20 -9.87 6.40
C GLU A 13 -11.15 -10.22 7.89
N ILE A 14 -10.34 -9.47 8.65
CA ILE A 14 -10.24 -9.60 10.11
C ILE A 14 -10.73 -8.29 10.72
N VAL A 15 -11.96 -8.30 11.24
CA VAL A 15 -12.66 -7.09 11.70
C VAL A 15 -11.87 -6.33 12.78
N ASP A 16 -11.21 -7.05 13.69
CA ASP A 16 -10.42 -6.46 14.79
C ASP A 16 -9.17 -5.68 14.30
N GLU A 17 -8.78 -5.82 13.03
CA GLU A 17 -7.58 -5.20 12.45
C GLU A 17 -7.87 -3.90 11.67
N GLU A 18 -9.15 -3.59 11.39
CA GLU A 18 -9.57 -2.39 10.64
C GLU A 18 -9.87 -1.16 11.53
N MET A 19 -9.32 -1.13 12.75
CA MET A 19 -9.58 -0.05 13.69
C MET A 19 -8.91 1.27 13.28
N SER A 20 -9.71 2.29 12.95
CA SER A 20 -9.23 3.68 12.90
C SER A 20 -8.76 4.13 14.28
N TYR A 21 -7.71 4.95 14.34
CA TYR A 21 -7.25 5.55 15.59
C TYR A 21 -7.25 7.07 15.50
N SER A 22 -7.63 7.72 16.60
CA SER A 22 -7.28 9.12 16.85
C SER A 22 -5.89 9.14 17.44
N ASP A 23 -5.01 9.98 16.92
CA ASP A 23 -3.82 10.37 17.68
C ASP A 23 -4.23 11.49 18.63
N ASP A 24 -3.79 11.38 19.88
CA ASP A 24 -4.02 12.40 20.90
C ASP A 24 -2.99 13.55 20.82
N ASP A 25 -2.02 13.42 19.91
CA ASP A 25 -0.99 14.41 19.67
C ASP A 25 -1.59 15.71 19.11
N LEU A 26 -1.19 16.83 19.70
CA LEU A 26 -1.51 18.16 19.17
C LEU A 26 -0.60 18.47 17.98
N TYR A 27 -1.15 18.36 16.78
CA TYR A 27 -0.44 18.71 15.55
C TYR A 27 -0.35 20.22 15.37
N THR A 28 0.85 20.71 15.06
CA THR A 28 1.03 22.07 14.55
C THR A 28 1.16 21.99 13.03
N ILE A 29 0.03 22.17 12.34
CA ILE A 29 -0.04 22.15 10.87
C ILE A 29 -0.17 23.59 10.39
N ASN A 30 0.80 24.05 9.60
CA ASN A 30 0.66 25.30 8.86
C ASN A 30 -0.05 24.97 7.55
N SER A 31 -1.06 25.77 7.18
CA SER A 31 -1.80 25.62 5.93
C SER A 31 -2.08 26.98 5.32
N TRP A 32 -1.90 27.09 4.00
CA TRP A 32 -2.18 28.30 3.24
C TRP A 32 -2.67 27.96 1.83
N GLY A 33 -3.38 28.90 1.22
CA GLY A 33 -3.84 28.80 -0.16
C GLY A 33 -2.89 29.46 -1.14
N ALA A 34 -2.76 28.90 -2.33
CA ALA A 34 -2.09 29.50 -3.48
C ALA A 34 -2.86 29.16 -4.76
N ASP A 35 -2.97 30.11 -5.69
CA ASP A 35 -3.59 29.86 -6.99
C ASP A 35 -2.51 29.72 -8.06
N PHE A 36 -2.46 28.56 -8.70
CA PHE A 36 -1.51 28.30 -9.78
C PHE A 36 -2.26 28.05 -11.08
N SER A 37 -1.77 28.59 -12.18
CA SER A 37 -2.20 28.18 -13.51
C SER A 37 -1.78 26.73 -13.79
N PHE A 38 -2.52 26.04 -14.66
CA PHE A 38 -2.08 24.72 -15.13
C PHE A 38 -0.72 24.75 -15.81
N ARG A 39 -0.35 25.86 -16.46
CA ARG A 39 1.01 26.02 -16.99
C ARG A 39 2.05 25.92 -15.87
N GLU A 40 1.91 26.71 -14.81
CA GLU A 40 2.86 26.75 -13.70
C GLU A 40 2.96 25.39 -13.00
N ILE A 41 1.83 24.75 -12.67
CA ILE A 41 1.85 23.41 -12.05
C ILE A 41 2.59 22.40 -12.91
N LEU A 42 2.39 22.42 -14.23
CA LEU A 42 3.03 21.45 -15.12
C LEU A 42 4.52 21.72 -15.31
N GLU A 43 4.95 22.98 -15.24
CA GLU A 43 6.36 23.37 -15.21
C GLU A 43 7.01 22.91 -13.89
N MET A 44 6.41 23.24 -12.74
CA MET A 44 6.86 22.80 -11.41
C MET A 44 6.93 21.27 -11.29
N TYR A 45 5.95 20.56 -11.88
CA TYR A 45 5.96 19.10 -11.92
C TYR A 45 7.11 18.54 -12.77
N LYS A 46 7.42 19.20 -13.89
CA LYS A 46 8.51 18.80 -14.78
C LYS A 46 9.88 19.08 -14.17
N ASP A 47 10.00 20.19 -13.44
CA ASP A 47 11.25 20.63 -12.81
C ASP A 47 11.55 19.87 -11.50
N GLY A 48 10.57 19.12 -10.98
CA GLY A 48 10.72 18.30 -9.77
C GLY A 48 10.33 19.01 -8.48
N ASP A 49 9.75 20.21 -8.57
CA ASP A 49 9.24 20.95 -7.41
C ASP A 49 7.93 20.36 -6.90
N ILE A 50 7.07 19.87 -7.80
CA ILE A 50 5.89 19.09 -7.45
C ILE A 50 6.16 17.63 -7.72
N LEU A 51 6.17 16.83 -6.66
CA LEU A 51 6.41 15.41 -6.70
C LEU A 51 5.10 14.66 -6.63
N LYS A 52 4.94 13.72 -7.55
CA LYS A 52 3.98 12.64 -7.34
C LYS A 52 4.59 11.71 -6.28
N PRO A 53 3.83 11.22 -5.29
CA PRO A 53 4.32 10.13 -4.48
C PRO A 53 4.78 9.00 -5.38
N GLU A 54 6.01 8.53 -5.22
CA GLU A 54 6.69 7.57 -6.13
C GLU A 54 5.77 6.39 -6.51
N LEU A 55 4.83 6.07 -5.63
CA LEU A 55 4.06 4.84 -5.62
C LEU A 55 2.53 5.08 -5.65
N GLN A 56 2.07 6.33 -5.81
CA GLN A 56 0.65 6.59 -6.12
C GLN A 56 0.35 6.12 -7.56
N ARG A 57 -0.83 5.51 -7.79
CA ARG A 57 -1.16 4.72 -8.99
C ARG A 57 -0.83 5.38 -10.35
N ASN A 58 -0.74 4.52 -11.37
CA ASN A 58 -1.08 4.88 -12.74
C ASN A 58 -2.35 5.75 -12.79
N TYR A 59 -2.45 6.61 -13.79
CA TYR A 59 -3.67 7.38 -14.06
C TYR A 59 -4.90 6.44 -14.10
N VAL A 60 -5.94 6.72 -13.29
CA VAL A 60 -7.10 5.82 -13.11
C VAL A 60 -8.42 6.37 -13.62
N TRP A 61 -8.48 7.66 -13.95
CA TRP A 61 -9.69 8.21 -14.55
C TRP A 61 -9.95 7.57 -15.92
N THR A 62 -11.20 7.23 -16.16
CA THR A 62 -11.68 6.87 -17.48
C THR A 62 -11.57 8.09 -18.40
N LYS A 63 -11.49 7.84 -19.72
CA LYS A 63 -11.48 8.90 -20.72
C LYS A 63 -12.68 9.85 -20.59
N ASN A 64 -13.82 9.36 -20.14
CA ASN A 64 -15.03 10.17 -19.93
C ASN A 64 -14.89 11.12 -18.73
N GLU A 65 -14.37 10.66 -17.59
CA GLU A 65 -14.09 11.50 -16.42
C GLU A 65 -13.06 12.58 -16.77
N ALA A 66 -11.97 12.17 -17.43
CA ALA A 66 -10.94 13.07 -17.93
C ALA A 66 -11.50 14.14 -18.88
N SER A 67 -12.37 13.73 -19.81
CA SER A 67 -12.98 14.65 -20.78
C SER A 67 -13.92 15.63 -20.10
N ARG A 68 -14.72 15.19 -19.11
CA ARG A 68 -15.61 16.09 -18.34
C ARG A 68 -14.81 17.14 -17.57
N PHE A 69 -13.63 16.78 -17.06
CA PHE A 69 -12.77 17.75 -16.38
C PHE A 69 -12.25 18.84 -17.34
N ILE A 70 -11.77 18.46 -18.53
CA ILE A 70 -11.37 19.44 -19.56
C ILE A 70 -12.57 20.29 -20.04
N ASP A 71 -13.75 19.68 -20.18
CA ASP A 71 -14.99 20.38 -20.53
C ASP A 71 -15.34 21.45 -19.48
N SER A 72 -15.24 21.14 -18.18
CA SER A 72 -15.43 22.12 -17.09
C SER A 72 -14.47 23.31 -17.20
N ILE A 73 -13.19 23.07 -17.50
CA ILE A 73 -12.18 24.13 -17.71
C ILE A 73 -12.57 25.01 -18.91
N LEU A 74 -12.97 24.39 -20.03
CA LEU A 74 -13.36 25.10 -21.24
C LEU A 74 -14.65 25.90 -21.07
N LEU A 75 -15.60 25.41 -20.26
CA LEU A 75 -16.81 26.14 -19.85
C LEU A 75 -16.50 27.27 -18.87
N GLY A 76 -15.39 27.19 -18.12
CA GLY A 76 -15.08 28.14 -17.03
C GLY A 76 -15.86 27.85 -15.75
N LEU A 77 -16.23 26.59 -15.52
CA LEU A 77 -16.85 26.15 -14.27
C LEU A 77 -15.80 26.08 -13.16
N PRO A 78 -16.21 26.26 -11.89
CA PRO A 78 -15.31 26.04 -10.76
C PRO A 78 -14.82 24.59 -10.75
N ILE A 79 -13.52 24.41 -10.55
CA ILE A 79 -12.87 23.11 -10.40
C ILE A 79 -12.47 22.91 -8.93
N PRO A 80 -12.50 21.68 -8.39
CA PRO A 80 -12.09 21.44 -7.01
C PRO A 80 -10.62 21.84 -6.78
N SER A 81 -10.25 22.11 -5.52
CA SER A 81 -8.88 22.46 -5.11
C SER A 81 -7.95 21.25 -5.13
N VAL A 82 -6.65 21.46 -5.30
CA VAL A 82 -5.60 20.44 -5.13
C VAL A 82 -4.96 20.59 -3.75
N PHE A 83 -4.36 19.51 -3.27
CA PHE A 83 -3.69 19.50 -1.97
C PHE A 83 -2.24 19.10 -2.14
N PHE A 84 -1.35 19.90 -1.56
CA PHE A 84 0.08 19.66 -1.57
C PHE A 84 0.61 19.58 -0.13
N ALA A 85 1.41 18.56 0.13
CA ALA A 85 2.19 18.40 1.34
C ALA A 85 3.58 18.98 1.08
N LYS A 86 3.95 20.05 1.78
CA LYS A 86 5.27 20.65 1.63
C LYS A 86 6.29 19.85 2.46
N GLU A 87 7.36 19.42 1.81
CA GLU A 87 8.44 18.67 2.42
C GLU A 87 9.57 19.61 2.91
N PRO A 88 10.42 19.17 3.85
CA PRO A 88 11.51 20.00 4.39
C PRO A 88 12.55 20.48 3.36
N ASN A 89 12.61 19.86 2.19
CA ASN A 89 13.46 20.26 1.07
C ASN A 89 12.77 21.24 0.11
N GLU A 90 11.66 21.86 0.52
CA GLU A 90 10.83 22.80 -0.22
C GLU A 90 10.04 22.20 -1.41
N THR A 91 10.18 20.90 -1.68
CA THR A 91 9.34 20.22 -2.67
C THR A 91 7.91 20.02 -2.14
N MET A 92 6.97 19.84 -3.06
CA MET A 92 5.55 19.67 -2.76
C MET A 92 5.07 18.30 -3.25
N LEU A 93 4.68 17.46 -2.30
CA LEU A 93 4.10 16.15 -2.59
C LEU A 93 2.60 16.28 -2.91
N ILE A 94 2.16 15.70 -4.02
CA ILE A 94 0.73 15.67 -4.38
C ILE A 94 -0.04 14.75 -3.41
N VAL A 95 -0.96 15.34 -2.64
CA VAL A 95 -1.84 14.64 -1.70
C VAL A 95 -3.15 14.27 -2.40
N ASP A 96 -3.74 15.25 -3.08
CA ASP A 96 -4.93 15.11 -3.91
C ASP A 96 -4.82 16.03 -5.14
N GLY A 97 -5.47 15.64 -6.23
CA GLY A 97 -5.45 16.38 -7.49
C GLY A 97 -4.59 15.79 -8.59
N TYR A 98 -3.88 14.69 -8.32
CA TYR A 98 -3.01 14.04 -9.31
C TYR A 98 -3.72 13.78 -10.65
N GLN A 99 -4.93 13.18 -10.63
CA GLN A 99 -5.67 12.89 -11.85
C GLN A 99 -6.03 14.16 -12.62
N ARG A 100 -6.35 15.27 -11.94
CA ARG A 100 -6.69 16.55 -12.56
C ARG A 100 -5.48 17.17 -13.27
N ILE A 101 -4.35 17.25 -12.56
CA ILE A 101 -3.09 17.76 -13.08
C ILE A 101 -2.65 16.95 -14.30
N MET A 102 -2.65 15.62 -14.19
CA MET A 102 -2.25 14.74 -15.27
C MET A 102 -3.22 14.75 -16.44
N THR A 103 -4.53 14.94 -16.22
CA THR A 103 -5.51 15.07 -17.31
C THR A 103 -5.17 16.26 -18.20
N VAL A 104 -4.82 17.39 -17.60
CA VAL A 104 -4.43 18.58 -18.36
C VAL A 104 -3.09 18.33 -19.06
N SER A 105 -2.10 17.76 -18.37
CA SER A 105 -0.83 17.36 -18.97
C SER A 105 -1.02 16.49 -20.22
N ASP A 106 -1.78 15.40 -20.08
CA ASP A 106 -2.09 14.45 -21.14
C ASP A 106 -2.79 15.12 -22.33
N TYR A 107 -3.76 16.01 -22.06
CA TYR A 107 -4.50 16.68 -23.12
C TYR A 107 -3.61 17.66 -23.89
N LEU A 108 -2.78 18.43 -23.18
CA LEU A 108 -1.81 19.35 -23.79
C LEU A 108 -0.76 18.59 -24.64
N ASN A 109 -0.26 17.47 -24.13
CA ASN A 109 0.71 16.61 -24.82
C ASN A 109 0.07 15.79 -25.96
N GLY A 110 -1.25 15.59 -25.90
CA GLY A 110 -2.05 14.90 -26.90
C GLY A 110 -2.08 13.38 -26.75
N ILE A 111 -1.51 12.80 -25.69
CA ILE A 111 -1.52 11.36 -25.42
C ILE A 111 -2.18 11.12 -24.06
N PHE A 112 -3.17 10.23 -24.02
CA PHE A 112 -3.90 9.92 -22.81
C PHE A 112 -3.17 8.83 -22.00
N SER A 113 -2.88 9.10 -20.73
CA SER A 113 -2.14 8.18 -19.87
C SER A 113 -2.88 6.86 -19.62
N GLY A 114 -4.21 6.87 -19.68
CA GLY A 114 -5.04 5.70 -19.42
C GLY A 114 -4.99 4.60 -20.50
N ASP A 115 -4.81 4.95 -21.78
CA ASP A 115 -4.76 3.97 -22.88
C ASP A 115 -3.60 4.16 -23.87
N LYS A 116 -2.74 5.16 -23.63
CA LYS A 116 -1.59 5.55 -24.45
C LYS A 116 -1.94 5.91 -25.90
N LYS A 117 -3.20 6.30 -26.16
CA LYS A 117 -3.66 6.76 -27.48
C LYS A 117 -3.80 8.28 -27.52
N VAL A 118 -4.09 8.82 -28.70
CA VAL A 118 -4.35 10.24 -28.89
C VAL A 118 -5.52 10.68 -28.00
N PHE A 119 -5.28 11.70 -27.17
CA PHE A 119 -6.31 12.23 -26.29
C PHE A 119 -7.25 13.16 -27.04
N LYS A 120 -8.36 12.60 -27.51
CA LYS A 120 -9.55 13.32 -27.98
C LYS A 120 -10.62 13.33 -26.89
N LEU A 121 -11.33 14.43 -26.69
CA LEU A 121 -12.44 14.45 -25.75
C LEU A 121 -13.51 13.44 -26.14
N SER A 122 -14.13 12.81 -25.15
CA SER A 122 -15.18 11.81 -25.36
C SER A 122 -16.29 12.36 -26.27
N ASN A 123 -16.68 11.56 -27.25
CA ASN A 123 -17.84 11.85 -28.08
C ASN A 123 -19.12 11.37 -27.37
N SER A 124 -19.45 12.01 -26.25
CA SER A 124 -20.61 11.67 -25.42
C SER A 124 -21.45 12.92 -25.15
N GLU A 125 -22.73 12.71 -24.81
CA GLU A 125 -23.65 13.82 -24.53
C GLU A 125 -23.25 14.67 -23.33
N ASN A 126 -22.43 14.10 -22.43
CA ASN A 126 -21.91 14.73 -21.23
C ASN A 126 -20.78 15.73 -21.47
N ILE A 127 -20.35 15.92 -22.72
CA ILE A 127 -19.34 16.90 -23.13
C ILE A 127 -20.03 17.94 -24.02
N ASN A 128 -19.63 19.21 -23.95
CA ASN A 128 -20.19 20.24 -24.81
C ASN A 128 -19.97 19.90 -26.30
N TYR A 129 -21.02 20.08 -27.11
CA TYR A 129 -21.00 19.73 -28.55
C TYR A 129 -19.83 20.38 -29.31
N ARG A 130 -19.37 21.56 -28.87
CA ARG A 130 -18.27 22.32 -29.48
C ARG A 130 -16.94 21.59 -29.43
N TRP A 131 -16.73 20.70 -28.45
CA TRP A 131 -15.44 20.06 -28.18
C TRP A 131 -15.45 18.53 -28.24
N ARG A 132 -16.63 17.89 -28.39
CA ARG A 132 -16.75 16.43 -28.57
C ARG A 132 -15.80 15.93 -29.66
N GLY A 133 -15.04 14.88 -29.35
CA GLY A 133 -14.13 14.24 -30.30
C GLY A 133 -12.90 15.05 -30.70
N LYS A 134 -12.69 16.26 -30.17
CA LYS A 134 -11.53 17.10 -30.50
C LYS A 134 -10.34 16.77 -29.61
N ALA A 135 -9.15 16.74 -30.21
CA ALA A 135 -7.87 16.82 -29.52
C ALA A 135 -7.51 18.29 -29.24
N PHE A 136 -6.54 18.50 -28.36
CA PHE A 136 -6.08 19.84 -28.00
C PHE A 136 -5.66 20.71 -29.20
N LYS A 137 -4.97 20.11 -30.19
CA LYS A 137 -4.54 20.80 -31.42
C LYS A 137 -5.70 21.22 -32.32
N GLU A 138 -6.88 20.61 -32.16
CA GLU A 138 -8.10 20.92 -32.93
C GLU A 138 -8.94 22.05 -32.26
N LEU A 139 -8.49 22.57 -31.11
CA LEU A 139 -9.09 23.72 -30.44
C LEU A 139 -8.55 25.03 -31.02
N THR A 140 -9.36 26.10 -30.91
CA THR A 140 -8.94 27.47 -31.24
C THR A 140 -7.82 27.94 -30.33
N ALA A 141 -7.02 28.90 -30.80
CA ALA A 141 -5.92 29.47 -30.02
C ALA A 141 -6.39 30.06 -28.66
N SER A 142 -7.59 30.63 -28.61
CA SER A 142 -8.19 31.16 -27.38
C SER A 142 -8.54 30.05 -26.38
N GLU A 143 -9.09 28.93 -26.83
CA GLU A 143 -9.43 27.78 -25.97
C GLU A 143 -8.17 27.10 -25.44
N GLN A 144 -7.16 26.92 -26.30
CA GLN A 144 -5.87 26.39 -25.88
C GLN A 144 -5.21 27.28 -24.82
N ARG A 145 -5.30 28.61 -24.99
CA ARG A 145 -4.83 29.58 -23.99
C ARG A 145 -5.64 29.47 -22.70
N LYS A 146 -6.98 29.35 -22.79
CA LYS A 146 -7.85 29.18 -21.63
C LYS A 146 -7.42 27.99 -20.77
N ILE A 147 -7.26 26.80 -21.36
CA ILE A 147 -6.85 25.60 -20.61
C ILE A 147 -5.52 25.82 -19.86
N ARG A 148 -4.51 26.40 -20.52
CA ARG A 148 -3.19 26.64 -19.90
C ARG A 148 -3.23 27.67 -18.78
N MET A 149 -4.05 28.71 -18.93
CA MET A 149 -4.08 29.86 -18.03
C MET A 149 -5.13 29.73 -16.91
N THR A 150 -6.06 28.78 -17.01
CA THR A 150 -7.00 28.50 -15.91
C THR A 150 -6.21 28.17 -14.65
N THR A 151 -6.52 28.88 -13.58
CA THR A 151 -5.95 28.65 -12.25
C THR A 151 -6.72 27.57 -11.51
N ILE A 152 -6.00 26.81 -10.70
CA ILE A 152 -6.56 25.85 -9.74
C ILE A 152 -6.08 26.26 -8.36
N HIS A 153 -7.01 26.28 -7.41
CA HIS A 153 -6.70 26.59 -6.02
C HIS A 153 -5.94 25.42 -5.40
N ALA A 154 -4.77 25.69 -4.85
CA ALA A 154 -3.94 24.73 -4.13
C ALA A 154 -3.97 25.06 -2.63
N ILE A 155 -4.25 24.05 -1.82
CA ILE A 155 -4.09 24.11 -0.37
C ILE A 155 -2.77 23.41 -0.06
N ILE A 156 -1.80 24.20 0.41
CA ILE A 156 -0.47 23.71 0.76
C ILE A 156 -0.41 23.61 2.28
N PHE A 157 0.10 22.49 2.79
CA PHE A 157 0.27 22.29 4.22
C PHE A 157 1.57 21.59 4.57
N GLU A 158 2.07 21.88 5.76
CA GLU A 158 3.24 21.22 6.36
C GLU A 158 2.97 20.93 7.83
N GLN A 159 3.46 19.78 8.30
CA GLN A 159 3.51 19.48 9.73
C GLN A 159 4.80 20.03 10.31
N THR A 160 4.70 21.01 11.20
CA THR A 160 5.88 21.56 11.90
C THR A 160 6.16 20.82 13.21
N LYS A 161 5.12 20.26 13.85
CA LYS A 161 5.22 19.44 15.06
C LYS A 161 4.13 18.36 15.13
N PRO A 162 4.42 17.18 15.70
CA PRO A 162 5.76 16.67 16.04
C PRO A 162 6.63 16.46 14.78
N ASN A 163 7.93 16.23 14.95
CA ASN A 163 8.85 16.00 13.82
C ASN A 163 8.75 14.53 13.33
N ASP A 164 7.54 14.11 12.98
CA ASP A 164 7.20 12.84 12.36
C ASP A 164 6.16 13.07 11.25
N ASN A 165 5.56 12.00 10.71
CA ASN A 165 4.56 12.11 9.64
C ASN A 165 3.16 11.66 10.07
N THR A 166 2.87 11.62 11.38
CA THR A 166 1.58 11.13 11.90
C THR A 166 0.42 12.06 11.56
N GLY A 167 0.60 13.38 11.70
CA GLY A 167 -0.37 14.39 11.28
C GLY A 167 -0.58 14.39 9.77
N MET A 168 0.50 14.22 8.99
CA MET A 168 0.41 14.04 7.53
C MET A 168 -0.47 12.83 7.17
N TYR A 169 -0.25 11.67 7.80
CA TYR A 169 -1.10 10.48 7.60
C TYR A 169 -2.59 10.78 7.88
N GLN A 170 -2.87 11.44 9.00
CA GLN A 170 -4.24 11.81 9.41
C GLN A 170 -4.90 12.77 8.40
N ILE A 171 -4.15 13.72 7.84
CA ILE A 171 -4.64 14.62 6.79
C ILE A 171 -4.97 13.84 5.52
N PHE A 172 -4.05 12.96 5.07
CA PHE A 172 -4.27 12.12 3.89
C PHE A 172 -5.51 11.23 4.06
N GLU A 173 -5.68 10.60 5.22
CA GLU A 173 -6.84 9.76 5.52
C GLU A 173 -8.16 10.55 5.40
N ARG A 174 -8.21 11.76 5.95
CA ARG A 174 -9.44 12.58 5.98
C ARG A 174 -9.76 13.28 4.66
N ILE A 175 -8.76 13.80 3.93
CA ILE A 175 -8.99 14.47 2.65
C ILE A 175 -9.55 13.49 1.61
N ASN A 176 -9.09 12.24 1.62
CA ASN A 176 -9.49 11.23 0.64
C ASN A 176 -10.87 10.58 0.90
N THR A 177 -11.67 11.12 1.83
CA THR A 177 -13.00 10.57 2.20
C THR A 177 -14.12 10.94 1.23
N GLY A 178 -13.97 11.99 0.42
CA GLY A 178 -15.00 12.41 -0.56
C GLY A 178 -14.98 11.65 -1.90
N GLY A 179 -13.95 10.85 -2.15
CA GLY A 179 -13.74 10.08 -3.39
C GLY A 179 -13.53 8.58 -3.14
N LYS A 180 -12.80 7.88 -4.03
CA LYS A 180 -12.41 6.49 -3.77
C LYS A 180 -11.40 6.46 -2.61
N VAL A 181 -11.88 6.13 -1.42
CA VAL A 181 -11.09 6.05 -0.17
C VAL A 181 -9.84 5.21 -0.38
N LEU A 182 -8.68 5.80 -0.09
CA LEU A 182 -7.39 5.12 -0.08
C LEU A 182 -7.33 4.13 1.10
N LYS A 183 -6.82 2.93 0.86
CA LYS A 183 -6.53 1.99 1.96
C LYS A 183 -5.35 2.49 2.81
N PRO A 184 -5.22 2.04 4.07
CA PRO A 184 -4.09 2.40 4.93
C PRO A 184 -2.72 2.25 4.27
N GLN A 185 -2.46 1.13 3.58
CA GLN A 185 -1.20 0.93 2.87
C GLN A 185 -0.98 1.91 1.72
N GLU A 186 -2.04 2.30 1.01
CA GLU A 186 -1.96 3.32 -0.04
C GLU A 186 -1.54 4.68 0.54
N ILE A 187 -2.02 5.02 1.73
CA ILE A 187 -1.62 6.24 2.45
C ILE A 187 -0.16 6.12 2.95
N ARG A 188 0.23 4.97 3.53
CA ARG A 188 1.61 4.75 3.99
C ARG A 188 2.63 4.95 2.88
N ASN A 189 2.33 4.47 1.68
CA ASN A 189 3.24 4.60 0.54
C ASN A 189 3.42 6.06 0.10
N CYS A 190 2.43 6.92 0.34
CA CYS A 190 2.54 8.36 0.07
C CYS A 190 3.36 9.07 1.16
N VAL A 191 3.07 8.75 2.43
CA VAL A 191 3.58 9.49 3.59
C VAL A 191 4.98 9.04 4.02
N TYR A 192 5.26 7.73 3.97
CA TYR A 192 6.50 7.14 4.46
C TYR A 192 7.41 6.69 3.30
N GLN A 193 7.73 7.60 2.38
CA GLN A 193 8.66 7.34 1.28
C GLN A 193 10.11 7.16 1.77
N GLY A 194 10.89 6.34 1.07
CA GLY A 194 12.29 6.09 1.42
C GLY A 194 12.77 4.68 1.04
N ALA A 195 13.96 4.32 1.52
CA ALA A 195 14.64 3.08 1.16
C ALA A 195 13.82 1.84 1.54
N PHE A 196 13.19 1.83 2.72
CA PHE A 196 12.36 0.70 3.14
C PHE A 196 11.09 0.54 2.30
N ASN A 197 10.41 1.64 1.97
CA ASN A 197 9.25 1.59 1.08
C ASN A 197 9.64 1.06 -0.31
N THR A 198 10.77 1.53 -0.86
CA THR A 198 11.34 1.02 -2.12
C THR A 198 11.61 -0.48 -2.05
N LEU A 199 12.18 -0.96 -0.94
CA LEU A 199 12.41 -2.38 -0.70
C LEU A 199 11.11 -3.19 -0.72
N LEU A 200 10.02 -2.71 -0.10
CA LEU A 200 8.73 -3.42 -0.12
C LEU A 200 8.26 -3.67 -1.55
N PHE A 201 8.37 -2.68 -2.44
CA PHE A 201 8.04 -2.83 -3.87
C PHE A 201 8.96 -3.79 -4.62
N GLU A 202 10.24 -3.78 -4.30
CA GLU A 202 11.18 -4.75 -4.86
C GLU A 202 10.79 -6.18 -4.46
N LEU A 203 10.51 -6.40 -3.18
CA LEU A 203 10.08 -7.69 -2.65
C LEU A 203 8.73 -8.13 -3.21
N ASN A 204 7.84 -7.17 -3.52
CA ASN A 204 6.55 -7.45 -4.12
C ASN A 204 6.68 -8.18 -5.47
N LYS A 205 7.77 -7.94 -6.20
CA LYS A 205 8.06 -8.55 -7.50
C LYS A 205 8.74 -9.93 -7.38
N ASN A 206 9.01 -10.41 -6.17
CA ASN A 206 9.63 -11.72 -5.97
C ASN A 206 8.76 -12.85 -6.54
N LYS A 207 9.37 -13.78 -7.28
CA LYS A 207 8.66 -14.88 -7.96
C LYS A 207 7.89 -15.77 -6.97
N SER A 208 8.53 -16.27 -5.92
CA SER A 208 7.88 -17.16 -4.94
C SER A 208 6.74 -16.43 -4.23
N TRP A 209 6.89 -15.13 -3.97
CA TRP A 209 5.81 -14.31 -3.41
C TRP A 209 4.62 -14.21 -4.36
N ARG A 210 4.84 -13.88 -5.63
CA ARG A 210 3.78 -13.85 -6.66
C ARG A 210 3.10 -15.21 -6.85
N ASP A 211 3.87 -16.30 -6.78
CA ASP A 211 3.36 -17.67 -6.92
C ASP A 211 2.44 -18.04 -5.73
N ILE A 212 2.83 -17.73 -4.48
CA ILE A 212 1.96 -17.92 -3.30
C ILE A 212 0.63 -17.17 -3.44
N LEU A 213 0.70 -15.91 -3.89
CA LEU A 213 -0.49 -15.08 -4.10
C LEU A 213 -1.32 -15.54 -5.31
N GLN A 214 -0.79 -16.45 -6.14
CA GLN A 214 -1.40 -16.89 -7.40
C GLN A 214 -1.77 -15.72 -8.34
N SER A 215 -0.98 -14.65 -8.30
CA SER A 215 -1.15 -13.46 -9.13
C SER A 215 0.19 -12.99 -9.65
N LYS A 216 0.33 -12.86 -10.98
CA LYS A 216 1.51 -12.25 -11.59
C LYS A 216 1.50 -10.72 -11.49
N ALA A 217 0.31 -10.13 -11.35
CA ALA A 217 0.14 -8.69 -11.22
C ALA A 217 0.23 -8.27 -9.74
N GLU A 218 0.73 -7.06 -9.51
CA GLU A 218 0.70 -6.41 -8.21
C GLU A 218 -0.71 -5.95 -7.85
N ASP A 219 -1.07 -6.01 -6.57
CA ASP A 219 -2.39 -5.60 -6.11
C ASP A 219 -2.57 -4.09 -6.24
N ALA A 220 -3.59 -3.67 -6.99
CA ALA A 220 -3.87 -2.25 -7.20
C ALA A 220 -4.23 -1.52 -5.88
N ARG A 221 -4.75 -2.23 -4.88
CA ARG A 221 -5.06 -1.75 -3.52
C ARG A 221 -3.93 -2.03 -2.52
N MET A 222 -2.79 -2.59 -2.98
CA MET A 222 -1.56 -2.79 -2.20
C MET A 222 -1.71 -3.74 -1.00
N ALA A 223 -2.66 -4.68 -1.08
CA ALA A 223 -2.87 -5.67 -0.03
C ALA A 223 -1.67 -6.64 0.08
N ASP A 224 -1.02 -6.92 -1.06
CA ASP A 224 0.23 -7.69 -1.12
C ASP A 224 1.39 -6.96 -0.42
N LEU A 225 1.56 -5.66 -0.66
CA LEU A 225 2.57 -4.85 0.02
C LEU A 225 2.34 -4.76 1.53
N GLU A 226 1.09 -4.66 1.97
CA GLU A 226 0.79 -4.65 3.39
C GLU A 226 1.19 -5.97 4.07
N LEU A 227 1.01 -7.13 3.41
CA LEU A 227 1.51 -8.40 3.94
C LEU A 227 3.05 -8.41 4.06
N ILE A 228 3.79 -7.86 3.10
CA ILE A 228 5.26 -7.76 3.22
C ILE A 228 5.64 -6.85 4.40
N LEU A 229 4.93 -5.73 4.57
CA LEU A 229 5.14 -4.84 5.72
C LEU A 229 4.84 -5.57 7.04
N ARG A 230 3.72 -6.31 7.11
CA ARG A 230 3.34 -7.12 8.27
C ARG A 230 4.38 -8.17 8.61
N PHE A 231 4.99 -8.81 7.61
CA PHE A 231 6.07 -9.77 7.86
C PHE A 231 7.19 -9.15 8.70
N PHE A 232 7.70 -7.99 8.29
CA PHE A 232 8.78 -7.33 9.01
C PHE A 232 8.32 -6.80 10.37
N ALA A 233 7.15 -6.16 10.41
CA ALA A 233 6.63 -5.56 11.64
C ALA A 233 6.33 -6.62 12.70
N ILE A 234 5.58 -7.68 12.36
CA ILE A 234 5.20 -8.72 13.33
C ILE A 234 6.40 -9.58 13.74
N ARG A 235 7.36 -9.84 12.84
CA ARG A 235 8.60 -10.52 13.21
C ARG A 235 9.36 -9.75 14.28
N ASP A 236 9.45 -8.43 14.12
CA ASP A 236 10.25 -7.58 15.01
C ASP A 236 9.45 -7.09 16.24
N ILE A 237 8.15 -7.41 16.36
CA ILE A 237 7.28 -6.88 17.43
C ILE A 237 7.80 -7.20 18.84
N PHE A 238 8.45 -8.35 19.01
CA PHE A 238 8.90 -8.84 20.31
C PHE A 238 10.15 -8.11 20.83
N VAL A 239 10.90 -7.45 19.94
CA VAL A 239 12.09 -6.65 20.29
C VAL A 239 11.82 -5.15 20.25
N ARG A 240 10.54 -4.77 20.16
CA ARG A 240 10.10 -3.37 20.05
C ARG A 240 9.22 -3.00 21.24
N PRO A 241 9.14 -1.72 21.63
CA PRO A 241 8.39 -1.29 22.83
C PRO A 241 6.92 -1.72 22.84
N GLU A 242 6.33 -1.97 21.66
CA GLU A 242 4.95 -2.45 21.55
C GLU A 242 4.74 -3.86 22.13
N SER A 243 5.81 -4.64 22.38
CA SER A 243 5.76 -5.94 23.08
C SER A 243 5.18 -5.86 24.49
N GLU A 244 5.34 -4.72 25.16
CA GLU A 244 4.87 -4.50 26.54
C GLU A 244 3.40 -4.07 26.60
N GLN A 245 2.78 -3.81 25.44
CA GLN A 245 1.38 -3.44 25.38
C GLN A 245 0.48 -4.67 25.52
N LYS A 246 -0.72 -4.47 26.06
CA LYS A 246 -1.74 -5.54 26.07
C LYS A 246 -2.18 -5.88 24.63
N GLN A 247 -2.40 -4.84 23.83
CA GLN A 247 -2.93 -4.90 22.48
C GLN A 247 -2.36 -3.75 21.65
N ILE A 248 -2.04 -4.01 20.39
CA ILE A 248 -1.63 -2.96 19.45
C ILE A 248 -2.82 -2.47 18.62
N ASN A 249 -2.76 -1.22 18.17
CA ASN A 249 -3.51 -0.83 16.97
C ASN A 249 -2.63 -1.14 15.75
N LEU A 250 -3.05 -2.09 14.90
CA LEU A 250 -2.24 -2.55 13.78
C LEU A 250 -1.90 -1.41 12.82
N VAL A 251 -2.87 -0.54 12.50
CA VAL A 251 -2.64 0.59 11.58
C VAL A 251 -1.55 1.52 12.13
N LYS A 252 -1.66 1.92 13.40
CA LYS A 252 -0.68 2.76 14.10
C LYS A 252 0.69 2.09 14.17
N TYR A 253 0.72 0.79 14.46
CA TYR A 253 1.97 0.04 14.57
C TYR A 253 2.70 -0.06 13.22
N LEU A 254 1.98 -0.37 12.14
CA LEU A 254 2.57 -0.43 10.79
C LEU A 254 3.04 0.96 10.31
N ASN A 255 2.31 2.04 10.65
CA ASN A 255 2.73 3.42 10.40
C ASN A 255 4.05 3.73 11.11
N LYS A 256 4.15 3.39 12.40
CA LYS A 256 5.37 3.57 13.18
C LYS A 256 6.53 2.74 12.63
N TYR A 257 6.29 1.49 12.24
CA TYR A 257 7.32 0.63 11.65
C TYR A 257 7.87 1.22 10.34
N MET A 258 7.00 1.74 9.46
CA MET A 258 7.41 2.45 8.24
C MET A 258 8.24 3.70 8.56
N SER A 259 7.82 4.50 9.53
CA SER A 259 8.53 5.71 9.95
C SER A 259 9.93 5.39 10.50
N ASP A 260 10.03 4.41 11.40
CA ASP A 260 11.28 4.03 12.04
C ASP A 260 12.29 3.45 11.04
N ASN A 261 11.82 2.81 9.95
CA ASN A 261 12.66 2.24 8.90
C ASN A 261 12.80 3.15 7.65
N LYS A 262 12.31 4.40 7.68
CA LYS A 262 12.28 5.29 6.50
C LYS A 262 13.64 5.45 5.82
N LYS A 263 14.73 5.46 6.60
CA LYS A 263 16.11 5.75 6.18
C LYS A 263 17.08 4.58 6.42
N ILE A 264 16.60 3.33 6.34
CA ILE A 264 17.51 2.19 6.40
C ILE A 264 18.62 2.32 5.35
N ASN A 265 19.82 1.88 5.68
CA ASN A 265 20.95 1.87 4.75
C ASN A 265 20.93 0.63 3.84
N ASP A 266 21.81 0.59 2.84
CA ASP A 266 21.85 -0.48 1.84
C ASP A 266 22.12 -1.86 2.44
N GLU A 267 22.93 -1.95 3.50
CA GLU A 267 23.23 -3.22 4.16
C GLU A 267 22.01 -3.72 4.94
N GLU A 268 21.33 -2.84 5.68
CA GLU A 268 20.07 -3.16 6.37
C GLU A 268 18.99 -3.61 5.37
N ALA A 269 18.88 -2.92 4.23
CA ALA A 269 17.94 -3.28 3.17
C ALA A 269 18.27 -4.65 2.57
N LYS A 270 19.55 -4.94 2.33
CA LYS A 270 20.02 -6.24 1.83
C LYS A 270 19.72 -7.37 2.81
N VAL A 271 19.99 -7.19 4.10
CA VAL A 271 19.69 -8.18 5.13
C VAL A 271 18.18 -8.46 5.20
N LYS A 272 17.35 -7.41 5.24
CA LYS A 272 15.88 -7.56 5.24
C LYS A 272 15.40 -8.27 3.97
N LYS A 273 15.98 -7.96 2.82
CA LYS A 273 15.67 -8.62 1.55
C LYS A 273 15.98 -10.12 1.59
N GLU A 274 17.17 -10.50 2.03
CA GLU A 274 17.59 -11.90 2.13
C GLU A 274 16.68 -12.68 3.09
N ILE A 275 16.34 -12.10 4.25
CA ILE A 275 15.43 -12.70 5.23
C ILE A 275 14.07 -12.99 4.59
N PHE A 276 13.43 -12.00 3.95
CA PHE A 276 12.11 -12.19 3.33
C PHE A 276 12.16 -13.22 2.21
N VAL A 277 13.12 -13.08 1.28
CA VAL A 277 13.22 -13.95 0.11
C VAL A 277 13.46 -15.41 0.52
N ASN A 278 14.34 -15.66 1.48
CA ASN A 278 14.61 -17.02 1.96
C ASN A 278 13.41 -17.61 2.70
N THR A 279 12.73 -16.81 3.52
CA THR A 279 11.52 -17.25 4.24
C THR A 279 10.42 -17.65 3.25
N ILE A 280 10.06 -16.75 2.33
CA ILE A 280 8.97 -16.98 1.38
C ILE A 280 9.31 -18.11 0.40
N LYS A 281 10.56 -18.22 -0.04
CA LYS A 281 11.01 -19.34 -0.90
C LYS A 281 10.86 -20.67 -0.18
N THR A 282 11.25 -20.76 1.10
CA THR A 282 11.11 -21.97 1.92
C THR A 282 9.64 -22.35 2.10
N ILE A 283 8.79 -21.40 2.49
CA ILE A 283 7.35 -21.64 2.67
C ILE A 283 6.71 -22.12 1.36
N TYR A 284 7.03 -21.48 0.24
CA TYR A 284 6.53 -21.92 -1.06
C TYR A 284 6.98 -23.34 -1.41
N SER A 285 8.23 -23.70 -1.11
CA SER A 285 8.71 -25.07 -1.37
C SER A 285 8.03 -26.14 -0.52
N LEU A 286 7.49 -25.78 0.65
CA LEU A 286 6.86 -26.71 1.59
C LEU A 286 5.34 -26.78 1.43
N LEU A 287 4.67 -25.65 1.17
CA LEU A 287 3.21 -25.56 1.11
C LEU A 287 2.65 -25.26 -0.30
N GLY A 288 3.49 -24.80 -1.22
CA GLY A 288 3.07 -24.37 -2.55
C GLY A 288 1.92 -23.36 -2.50
N ASP A 289 0.90 -23.61 -3.31
CA ASP A 289 -0.28 -22.76 -3.42
C ASP A 289 -1.15 -22.77 -2.15
N ASN A 290 -0.92 -23.67 -1.19
CA ASN A 290 -1.68 -23.74 0.06
C ASN A 290 -1.14 -22.81 1.16
N ALA A 291 -0.01 -22.16 0.92
CA ALA A 291 0.62 -21.27 1.88
C ALA A 291 -0.36 -20.22 2.43
N PHE A 292 -0.40 -20.09 3.75
CA PHE A 292 -1.16 -19.08 4.50
C PHE A 292 -2.69 -19.16 4.39
N LYS A 293 -3.23 -20.25 3.82
CA LYS A 293 -4.67 -20.51 3.75
C LYS A 293 -5.14 -21.31 4.95
N ARG A 294 -6.37 -21.09 5.38
CA ARG A 294 -7.03 -21.90 6.41
C ARG A 294 -7.73 -23.13 5.80
N ASN A 295 -8.01 -24.10 6.65
CA ASN A 295 -8.93 -25.20 6.34
C ASN A 295 -10.34 -24.66 6.12
N LYS A 296 -11.05 -25.20 5.13
CA LYS A 296 -12.50 -25.02 5.01
C LYS A 296 -13.16 -25.68 6.22
N VAL A 297 -14.13 -24.98 6.80
CA VAL A 297 -14.84 -25.41 8.02
C VAL A 297 -15.29 -26.87 7.91
N GLY A 298 -14.88 -27.69 8.88
CA GLY A 298 -15.24 -29.11 8.95
C GLY A 298 -14.49 -30.03 7.98
N THR A 299 -13.41 -29.58 7.33
CA THR A 299 -12.62 -30.38 6.39
C THR A 299 -11.11 -30.12 6.54
N ASN A 300 -10.28 -31.00 6.00
CA ASN A 300 -8.82 -30.77 5.85
C ASN A 300 -8.45 -30.16 4.49
N ASN A 301 -9.41 -29.61 3.75
CA ASN A 301 -9.17 -28.97 2.47
C ASN A 301 -8.96 -27.46 2.67
N PHE A 302 -7.97 -26.87 2.01
CA PHE A 302 -7.71 -25.42 2.11
C PHE A 302 -8.79 -24.58 1.43
N GLY A 303 -9.02 -23.38 1.98
CA GLY A 303 -9.81 -22.32 1.36
C GLY A 303 -9.13 -21.74 0.11
N THR A 304 -9.64 -20.61 -0.40
CA THR A 304 -9.01 -19.88 -1.51
C THR A 304 -8.25 -18.65 -1.06
N LYS A 305 -8.67 -18.07 0.07
CA LYS A 305 -8.17 -16.80 0.60
C LYS A 305 -6.97 -17.01 1.53
N ILE A 306 -6.04 -16.06 1.50
CA ILE A 306 -4.96 -15.96 2.48
C ILE A 306 -5.53 -15.35 3.76
N ASN A 307 -5.18 -15.92 4.91
CA ASN A 307 -5.50 -15.32 6.20
C ASN A 307 -4.28 -14.53 6.72
N PRO A 308 -4.39 -13.20 6.93
CA PRO A 308 -3.27 -12.38 7.38
C PRO A 308 -2.65 -12.81 8.72
N ALA A 309 -3.44 -13.28 9.68
CA ALA A 309 -2.91 -13.74 10.97
C ALA A 309 -2.17 -15.08 10.87
N VAL A 310 -2.61 -15.98 9.97
CA VAL A 310 -1.85 -17.19 9.62
C VAL A 310 -0.55 -16.83 8.91
N PHE A 311 -0.60 -15.86 7.98
CA PHE A 311 0.60 -15.32 7.35
C PHE A 311 1.60 -14.80 8.38
N ASP A 312 1.16 -13.93 9.29
CA ASP A 312 1.99 -13.38 10.35
C ASP A 312 2.69 -14.50 11.15
N ALA A 313 1.93 -15.53 11.53
CA ALA A 313 2.40 -16.62 12.39
C ALA A 313 3.42 -17.54 11.69
N VAL A 314 3.05 -18.06 10.51
CA VAL A 314 3.86 -19.02 9.76
C VAL A 314 5.12 -18.36 9.22
N ALA A 315 5.01 -17.13 8.71
CA ALA A 315 6.16 -16.41 8.17
C ALA A 315 7.16 -16.02 9.26
N SER A 316 6.69 -15.56 10.43
CA SER A 316 7.57 -15.26 11.57
C SER A 316 8.26 -16.51 12.11
N ALA A 317 7.52 -17.61 12.31
CA ALA A 317 8.08 -18.88 12.78
C ALA A 317 9.14 -19.44 11.80
N THR A 318 8.86 -19.38 10.49
CA THR A 318 9.82 -19.82 9.47
C THR A 318 11.05 -18.93 9.44
N SER A 319 10.87 -17.61 9.54
CA SER A 319 11.97 -16.66 9.56
C SER A 319 12.89 -16.87 10.77
N TYR A 320 12.31 -17.13 11.94
CA TYR A 320 13.04 -17.45 13.17
C TYR A 320 13.90 -18.71 13.03
N VAL A 321 13.35 -19.81 12.51
CA VAL A 321 14.12 -21.06 12.33
C VAL A 321 15.21 -20.95 11.26
N LEU A 322 15.01 -20.10 10.25
CA LEU A 322 16.02 -19.84 9.22
C LEU A 322 17.11 -18.87 9.68
N ASP A 323 16.92 -18.14 10.79
CA ASP A 323 17.89 -17.15 11.25
C ASP A 323 19.14 -17.84 11.81
N THR A 324 20.21 -17.82 11.01
CA THR A 324 21.47 -18.47 11.36
C THR A 324 22.23 -17.77 12.49
N ARG A 325 21.82 -16.54 12.87
CA ARG A 325 22.48 -15.78 13.96
C ARG A 325 22.31 -16.45 15.32
N GLU A 326 21.28 -17.28 15.49
CA GLU A 326 21.04 -18.00 16.75
C GLU A 326 21.66 -19.40 16.79
N ASN A 327 22.48 -19.80 15.79
CA ASN A 327 23.01 -21.17 15.67
C ASN A 327 21.92 -22.28 15.63
N LYS A 328 20.66 -21.93 15.37
CA LYS A 328 19.51 -22.85 15.34
C LYS A 328 19.30 -23.49 13.96
N LYS A 329 20.36 -24.03 13.32
CA LYS A 329 20.21 -24.82 12.09
C LYS A 329 19.55 -26.16 12.41
N GLN A 330 18.24 -26.14 12.53
CA GLN A 330 17.44 -27.34 12.68
C GLN A 330 16.96 -27.81 11.31
N ALA A 331 16.80 -29.12 11.19
CA ALA A 331 16.37 -29.73 9.95
C ALA A 331 14.94 -29.25 9.63
N ILE A 332 14.81 -28.48 8.55
CA ILE A 332 13.51 -28.18 7.96
C ILE A 332 12.88 -29.53 7.59
N PRO A 333 11.65 -29.83 8.05
CA PRO A 333 10.97 -31.05 7.66
C PRO A 333 10.82 -31.16 6.14
N ASN A 334 10.66 -32.39 5.63
CA ASN A 334 10.23 -32.54 4.25
C ASN A 334 8.81 -31.98 4.04
N ALA A 335 8.44 -31.70 2.80
CA ALA A 335 7.17 -31.05 2.47
C ALA A 335 5.93 -31.84 2.93
N GLU A 336 5.99 -33.18 2.93
CA GLU A 336 4.87 -34.03 3.36
C GLU A 336 4.60 -33.88 4.86
N LEU A 337 5.64 -34.05 5.68
CA LEU A 337 5.53 -33.88 7.14
C LEU A 337 5.17 -32.43 7.52
N PHE A 338 5.72 -31.45 6.80
CA PHE A 338 5.38 -30.05 7.03
C PHE A 338 3.91 -29.77 6.75
N LEU A 339 3.36 -30.31 5.66
CA LEU A 339 1.94 -30.16 5.31
C LEU A 339 1.03 -30.83 6.35
N GLU A 340 1.36 -32.03 6.80
CA GLU A 340 0.61 -32.71 7.87
C GLU A 340 0.59 -31.88 9.15
N ASN A 341 1.74 -31.35 9.56
CA ASN A 341 1.86 -30.52 10.75
C ASN A 341 1.14 -29.18 10.59
N TYR A 342 1.13 -28.60 9.39
CA TYR A 342 0.35 -27.41 9.08
C TYR A 342 -1.16 -27.67 9.22
N ILE A 343 -1.66 -28.82 8.74
CA ILE A 343 -3.07 -29.19 8.93
C ILE A 343 -3.40 -29.38 10.42
N LYS A 344 -2.50 -30.00 11.20
CA LYS A 344 -2.68 -30.15 12.66
C LYS A 344 -2.76 -28.80 13.36
N LEU A 345 -1.83 -27.89 13.05
CA LEU A 345 -1.82 -26.51 13.56
C LEU A 345 -3.14 -25.78 13.25
N LEU A 346 -3.65 -25.90 12.02
CA LEU A 346 -4.90 -25.26 11.61
C LEU A 346 -6.16 -25.85 12.28
N ASN A 347 -6.04 -27.03 12.89
CA ASN A 347 -7.12 -27.67 13.66
C ASN A 347 -6.94 -27.52 15.18
N ASP A 348 -5.83 -26.92 15.63
CA ASP A 348 -5.58 -26.62 17.03
C ASP A 348 -6.49 -25.48 17.50
N SER A 349 -7.26 -25.73 18.55
CA SER A 349 -8.27 -24.78 19.05
C SER A 349 -7.64 -23.49 19.58
N GLU A 350 -6.46 -23.60 20.19
CA GLU A 350 -5.72 -22.50 20.75
C GLU A 350 -5.11 -21.60 19.66
N PHE A 351 -4.64 -22.19 18.57
CA PHE A 351 -4.20 -21.47 17.38
C PHE A 351 -5.36 -20.79 16.67
N LEU A 352 -6.48 -21.51 16.46
CA LEU A 352 -7.68 -20.98 15.83
C LEU A 352 -8.23 -19.76 16.58
N ASP A 353 -8.26 -19.80 17.91
CA ASP A 353 -8.65 -18.64 18.72
C ASP A 353 -7.69 -17.46 18.52
N ALA A 354 -6.37 -17.71 18.51
CA ALA A 354 -5.35 -16.67 18.37
C ALA A 354 -5.32 -15.98 16.98
N ILE A 355 -5.88 -16.62 15.95
CA ILE A 355 -6.00 -16.05 14.59
C ILE A 355 -7.40 -15.51 14.27
N THR A 356 -8.40 -15.69 15.15
CA THR A 356 -9.78 -15.25 14.90
C THR A 356 -10.29 -14.22 15.90
N LYS A 357 -9.79 -14.21 17.13
CA LYS A 357 -10.27 -13.33 18.22
C LYS A 357 -9.13 -12.49 18.74
N ARG A 358 -9.33 -11.17 18.84
CA ARG A 358 -8.33 -10.24 19.40
C ARG A 358 -6.95 -10.50 18.79
N THR A 359 -6.88 -10.55 17.47
CA THR A 359 -5.67 -10.93 16.74
C THR A 359 -4.53 -9.92 16.93
N THR A 360 -4.86 -8.74 17.44
CA THR A 360 -3.91 -7.67 17.79
C THR A 360 -3.46 -7.68 19.26
N ASP A 361 -3.99 -8.58 20.11
CA ASP A 361 -3.46 -8.77 21.47
C ASP A 361 -2.04 -9.36 21.38
N ILE A 362 -1.06 -8.76 22.06
CA ILE A 362 0.33 -9.24 22.03
C ILE A 362 0.42 -10.71 22.47
N LYS A 363 -0.39 -11.09 23.47
CA LYS A 363 -0.47 -12.49 23.92
C LYS A 363 -0.89 -13.44 22.80
N ASN A 364 -1.84 -13.05 21.94
CA ASN A 364 -2.31 -13.87 20.82
C ASN A 364 -1.31 -13.89 19.68
N ILE A 365 -0.63 -12.77 19.40
CA ILE A 365 0.47 -12.72 18.43
C ILE A 365 1.59 -13.67 18.86
N LYS A 366 2.05 -13.57 20.11
CA LYS A 366 3.04 -14.47 20.72
C LYS A 366 2.60 -15.93 20.63
N LYS A 367 1.37 -16.21 21.02
CA LYS A 367 0.80 -17.56 21.03
C LYS A 367 0.74 -18.19 19.64
N ARG A 368 0.24 -17.47 18.61
CA ARG A 368 0.15 -18.02 17.25
C ARG A 368 1.53 -18.28 16.63
N VAL A 369 2.51 -17.42 16.91
CA VAL A 369 3.91 -17.61 16.47
C VAL A 369 4.54 -18.80 17.19
N GLN A 370 4.36 -18.93 18.50
CA GLN A 370 4.88 -20.05 19.29
C GLN A 370 4.31 -21.39 18.81
N LEU A 371 2.98 -21.49 18.69
CA LEU A 371 2.33 -22.71 18.20
C LEU A 371 2.78 -23.05 16.78
N SER A 372 2.91 -22.06 15.89
CA SER A 372 3.44 -22.28 14.54
C SER A 372 4.86 -22.84 14.58
N THR A 373 5.71 -22.34 15.47
CA THR A 373 7.09 -22.81 15.62
C THR A 373 7.14 -24.26 16.12
N GLN A 374 6.34 -24.57 17.13
CA GLN A 374 6.26 -25.91 17.72
C GLN A 374 5.70 -26.95 16.75
N TYR A 375 4.56 -26.69 16.12
CA TYR A 375 3.95 -27.64 15.19
C TYR A 375 4.79 -27.80 13.92
N LEU A 376 5.28 -26.72 13.32
CA LEU A 376 5.91 -26.77 12.00
C LEU A 376 7.39 -27.19 12.06
N PHE A 377 8.09 -26.91 13.16
CA PHE A 377 9.53 -27.14 13.25
C PHE A 377 9.95 -27.95 14.49
N GLY A 378 9.01 -28.25 15.40
CA GLY A 378 9.28 -29.07 16.58
C GLY A 378 10.06 -28.36 17.68
N VAL A 379 10.08 -27.02 17.69
CA VAL A 379 10.88 -26.24 18.65
C VAL A 379 10.15 -25.04 19.24
N ASP A 380 10.67 -24.57 20.36
CA ASP A 380 10.17 -23.39 21.04
C ASP A 380 10.70 -22.10 20.42
N HIS A 381 9.82 -21.12 20.34
CA HIS A 381 10.17 -19.77 19.94
C HIS A 381 10.68 -19.01 21.17
N GLU A 382 11.92 -18.55 21.10
CA GLU A 382 12.50 -17.62 22.07
C GLU A 382 12.17 -16.20 21.59
N PHE A 383 11.55 -15.41 22.46
CA PHE A 383 10.98 -14.11 22.13
C PHE A 383 11.86 -12.96 22.57
#